data_AF-A0A4Z0Z7K8-F1
#
_entry.id   AF-A0A4Z0Z7K8-F1
#
_cell.length_a   1.000
_cell.length_b   1.000
_cell.length_c   1.000
_cell.angle_alpha   90.00
_cell.angle_beta   90.00
_cell.angle_gamma   90.00
#
_symmetry.space_group_name_H-M   'P 1'
#
loop_
_entity.id
_entity.type
_entity.pdbx_description
1 polymer ?
#
loop_
_entity_poly.entity_id
_entity_poly.type
_entity_poly.pdbx_seq_one_letter_code
_entity_poly.pdbx_strand_id
1 'polypeptide(L)'
;MPLLTDLPLEIIYHILGYVDPQDLGWIPRICKSLCHAVSANSTLFKQVYLNHLDAPSRGPVDWEPSLKDLVRLRALCDRYDVDNKKDELDFVHQTVIELLKHASTDGVRPGSAALPESRNADILTHIFSDESNQLAFLCRSFIYERARAEFHSRDIRYWHGPPKPEHQKSAHLHCLYGVPLLHAYPSVRRQTRQNSMYPFASSKVYDLRQYTEKNKWGPFMDDGTMRVDWEKVEAIMIVLGANMITLGIPSMQMCETYCSVPFAGTWPNSWKSPPALALPREPDTLEHLDPYGITGVWLRVVCFLDYTDFFAYNFGTEEQPPPHVPRPSISVGQATRLILMQIFVTSVEQPGPGDGQGLPVVHFKGVSRSVDQGFDENADSDLRGIVRLTPEGEVRWTTFSIFGGVERWRSESVQVGGVRSAKGVLGHWFDKLRSARPAGPTAFWKISDKNEPRNTGAVSNLFTEVDEFSETNPDEEDDSDEGDGVVFQYIPSIPGSQAE
;
A
#
# COMPACT_ATOMS: atom_id res chain seq x y z
N MET A 1 -44.58 -28.57 20.79
CA MET A 1 -43.30 -27.84 20.65
C MET A 1 -43.61 -26.37 20.85
N PRO A 2 -42.88 -25.64 21.71
CA PRO A 2 -43.05 -24.19 21.82
C PRO A 2 -42.67 -23.53 20.49
N LEU A 3 -43.42 -22.52 20.06
CA LEU A 3 -43.05 -21.72 18.89
C LEU A 3 -41.96 -20.74 19.29
N LEU A 4 -41.09 -20.37 18.34
CA LEU A 4 -40.02 -19.38 18.56
C LEU A 4 -40.57 -18.05 19.10
N THR A 5 -41.75 -17.64 18.62
CA THR A 5 -42.42 -16.40 19.01
C THR A 5 -43.04 -16.44 20.41
N ASP A 6 -43.13 -17.61 21.03
CA ASP A 6 -43.68 -17.79 22.38
C ASP A 6 -42.58 -17.75 23.45
N LEU A 7 -41.31 -17.65 23.04
CA LEU A 7 -40.18 -17.52 23.95
C LEU A 7 -40.13 -16.10 24.57
N PRO A 8 -39.57 -15.94 25.78
CA PRO A 8 -39.27 -14.63 26.33
C PRO A 8 -38.38 -13.80 25.40
N LEU A 9 -38.58 -12.48 25.38
CA LEU A 9 -37.84 -11.56 24.51
C LEU A 9 -36.33 -11.64 24.74
N GLU A 10 -35.89 -11.91 25.97
CA GLU A 10 -34.49 -12.08 26.32
C GLU A 10 -33.85 -13.27 25.59
N ILE A 11 -34.61 -14.38 25.48
CA ILE A 11 -34.17 -15.57 24.76
C ILE A 11 -34.18 -15.30 23.25
N ILE A 12 -35.20 -14.62 22.74
CA ILE A 12 -35.26 -14.19 21.34
C ILE A 12 -34.06 -13.30 21.02
N TYR A 13 -33.75 -12.28 21.83
CA TYR A 13 -32.60 -11.39 21.62
C TYR A 13 -31.28 -12.15 21.65
N HIS A 14 -31.12 -13.09 22.59
CA HIS A 14 -29.91 -13.92 22.63
C HIS A 14 -29.76 -14.76 21.35
N ILE A 15 -30.84 -15.38 20.86
CA ILE A 15 -30.83 -16.15 19.60
C ILE A 15 -30.49 -15.23 18.42
N LEU A 16 -31.16 -14.08 18.32
CA LEU A 16 -30.94 -13.11 17.25
C LEU A 16 -29.53 -12.51 17.30
N GLY A 17 -28.87 -12.50 18.46
CA GLY A 17 -27.49 -12.04 18.59
C GLY A 17 -26.46 -12.85 17.78
N TYR A 18 -26.78 -14.10 17.42
CA TYR A 18 -25.87 -14.99 16.67
C TYR A 18 -26.24 -15.16 15.19
N VAL A 19 -27.26 -14.47 14.69
CA VAL A 19 -27.63 -14.55 13.27
C VAL A 19 -26.63 -13.76 12.43
N ASP A 20 -26.52 -14.09 11.14
CA ASP A 20 -25.73 -13.29 10.20
C ASP A 20 -26.36 -11.89 10.06
N PRO A 21 -25.55 -10.81 9.96
CA PRO A 21 -26.07 -9.46 9.78
C PRO A 21 -27.05 -9.32 8.60
N GLN A 22 -26.87 -10.07 7.52
CA GLN A 22 -27.75 -10.06 6.36
C GLN A 22 -29.13 -10.63 6.71
N ASP A 23 -29.18 -11.74 7.45
CA ASP A 23 -30.43 -12.38 7.89
C ASP A 23 -31.19 -11.50 8.89
N LEU A 24 -30.47 -10.76 9.75
CA LEU A 24 -31.08 -9.82 10.70
C LEU A 24 -31.96 -8.78 9.98
N GLY A 25 -31.61 -8.39 8.75
CA GLY A 25 -32.41 -7.48 7.92
C GLY A 25 -33.71 -8.10 7.39
N TRP A 26 -33.77 -9.42 7.25
CA TRP A 26 -34.95 -10.15 6.75
C TRP A 26 -35.93 -10.53 7.85
N ILE A 27 -35.43 -10.84 9.05
CA ILE A 27 -36.21 -11.32 10.20
C ILE A 27 -37.43 -10.42 10.55
N PRO A 28 -37.33 -9.08 10.55
CA PRO A 28 -38.47 -8.19 10.80
C PRO A 28 -39.63 -8.35 9.81
N ARG A 29 -39.38 -8.93 8.63
CA ARG A 29 -40.39 -9.11 7.57
C ARG A 29 -41.22 -10.37 7.75
N ILE A 30 -40.85 -11.26 8.68
CA ILE A 30 -41.52 -12.55 8.90
C ILE A 30 -42.83 -12.37 9.67
N CYS A 31 -42.81 -11.64 10.79
CA CYS A 31 -44.01 -11.39 11.59
C CYS A 31 -43.85 -10.13 12.49
N LYS A 32 -44.97 -9.65 13.05
CA LYS A 32 -44.99 -8.45 13.91
C LYS A 32 -44.16 -8.61 15.19
N SER A 33 -44.14 -9.80 15.78
CA SER A 33 -43.37 -10.07 17.02
C SER A 33 -41.87 -9.89 16.76
N LEU A 34 -41.35 -10.52 15.71
CA LEU A 34 -39.94 -10.40 15.32
C LEU A 34 -39.59 -8.99 14.84
N CYS A 35 -40.52 -8.31 14.17
CA CYS A 35 -40.35 -6.90 13.82
C CYS A 35 -40.14 -6.03 15.07
N HIS A 36 -40.98 -6.20 16.10
CA HIS A 36 -40.83 -5.49 17.37
C HIS A 36 -39.55 -5.89 18.12
N ALA A 37 -39.12 -7.14 18.02
CA ALA A 37 -37.91 -7.62 18.67
C ALA A 37 -36.62 -6.96 18.12
N VAL A 38 -36.60 -6.65 16.82
CA VAL A 38 -35.43 -6.06 16.13
C VAL A 38 -35.49 -4.53 16.10
N SER A 39 -36.69 -3.96 15.94
CA SER A 39 -36.86 -2.50 15.76
C SER A 39 -36.37 -1.71 16.97
N ALA A 40 -35.55 -0.69 16.73
CA ALA A 40 -34.98 0.19 17.76
C ALA A 40 -34.23 -0.52 18.90
N ASN A 41 -33.69 -1.72 18.64
CA ASN A 41 -32.97 -2.53 19.61
C ASN A 41 -31.44 -2.38 19.46
N SER A 42 -30.90 -1.27 19.95
CA SER A 42 -29.47 -0.97 19.85
C SER A 42 -28.58 -2.02 20.52
N THR A 43 -29.05 -2.66 21.58
CA THR A 43 -28.31 -3.74 22.28
C THR A 43 -28.17 -4.98 21.40
N LEU A 44 -29.21 -5.36 20.66
CA LEU A 44 -29.15 -6.46 19.70
C LEU A 44 -28.15 -6.14 18.57
N PHE A 45 -28.23 -4.95 17.96
CA PHE A 45 -27.27 -4.56 16.92
C PHE A 45 -25.84 -4.53 17.46
N LYS A 46 -25.61 -4.05 18.69
CA LYS A 46 -24.29 -4.12 19.35
C LYS A 46 -23.82 -5.57 19.51
N GLN A 47 -24.68 -6.48 19.96
CA GLN A 47 -24.30 -7.88 20.16
C GLN A 47 -23.95 -8.56 18.83
N VAL A 48 -24.77 -8.37 17.80
CA VAL A 48 -24.49 -8.88 16.45
C VAL A 48 -23.20 -8.28 15.90
N TYR A 49 -22.99 -6.97 16.08
CA TYR A 49 -21.75 -6.31 15.67
C TYR A 49 -20.54 -6.96 16.33
N LEU A 50 -20.51 -7.12 17.65
CA LEU A 50 -19.35 -7.67 18.37
C LEU A 50 -19.08 -9.14 18.06
N ASN A 51 -20.11 -9.88 17.65
CA ASN A 51 -19.99 -11.28 17.21
C ASN A 51 -19.35 -11.41 15.82
N HIS A 52 -19.53 -10.41 14.94
CA HIS A 52 -19.09 -10.47 13.54
C HIS A 52 -17.93 -9.54 13.17
N LEU A 53 -17.78 -8.42 13.87
CA LEU A 53 -16.77 -7.39 13.65
C LEU A 53 -15.93 -7.17 14.91
N ASP A 54 -14.77 -6.55 14.74
CA ASP A 54 -13.86 -6.23 15.82
C ASP A 54 -14.48 -5.23 16.80
N ALA A 55 -14.19 -5.43 18.09
CA ALA A 55 -14.59 -4.47 19.11
C ALA A 55 -13.90 -3.12 18.83
N PRO A 56 -14.65 -2.02 18.72
CA PRO A 56 -14.06 -0.76 18.33
C PRO A 56 -13.07 -0.29 19.40
N SER A 57 -11.84 -0.03 18.98
CA SER A 57 -10.77 0.43 19.86
C SER A 57 -10.80 1.93 20.13
N ARG A 58 -11.52 2.71 19.29
CA ARG A 58 -11.55 4.18 19.35
C ARG A 58 -12.92 4.78 19.01
N GLY A 59 -13.44 5.55 19.97
CA GLY A 59 -14.62 6.39 19.76
C GLY A 59 -15.96 5.64 19.77
N PRO A 60 -17.08 6.36 19.80
CA PRO A 60 -18.41 5.76 19.70
C PRO A 60 -18.64 5.21 18.30
N VAL A 61 -19.18 3.99 18.21
CA VAL A 61 -19.66 3.39 16.96
C VAL A 61 -21.17 3.33 17.01
N ASP A 62 -21.81 3.73 15.90
CA ASP A 62 -23.23 3.50 15.73
C ASP A 62 -23.44 2.09 15.14
N TRP A 63 -23.78 1.14 16.00
CA TRP A 63 -23.82 -0.29 15.70
C TRP A 63 -24.75 -0.62 14.53
N GLU A 64 -25.91 0.05 14.48
CA GLU A 64 -26.95 -0.24 13.50
C GLU A 64 -26.55 0.24 12.08
N PRO A 65 -26.15 1.50 11.87
CA PRO A 65 -25.57 1.96 10.60
C PRO A 65 -24.36 1.15 10.17
N SER A 66 -23.39 0.87 11.06
CA SER A 66 -22.19 0.12 10.69
C SER A 66 -22.50 -1.29 10.19
N LEU A 67 -23.46 -1.99 10.83
CA LEU A 67 -23.92 -3.29 10.36
C LEU A 67 -24.67 -3.20 9.03
N LYS A 68 -25.53 -2.18 8.84
CA LYS A 68 -26.25 -1.97 7.58
C LYS A 68 -25.30 -1.66 6.43
N ASP A 69 -24.27 -0.85 6.67
CA ASP A 69 -23.25 -0.53 5.69
C ASP A 69 -22.42 -1.76 5.32
N LEU A 70 -22.07 -2.61 6.30
CA LEU A 70 -21.43 -3.90 6.03
C LEU A 70 -22.31 -4.80 5.14
N VAL A 71 -23.60 -4.94 5.46
CA VAL A 71 -24.54 -5.76 4.67
C VAL A 71 -24.69 -5.20 3.25
N ARG A 72 -24.80 -3.87 3.11
CA ARG A 72 -24.86 -3.22 1.80
C ARG A 72 -23.58 -3.42 1.02
N LEU A 73 -22.41 -3.31 1.66
CA LEU A 73 -21.10 -3.55 1.03
C LEU A 73 -21.02 -4.98 0.48
N ARG A 74 -21.36 -5.99 1.29
CA ARG A 74 -21.40 -7.39 0.85
C ARG A 74 -22.34 -7.58 -0.35
N ALA A 75 -23.59 -7.14 -0.22
CA ALA A 75 -24.59 -7.28 -1.28
C ALA A 75 -24.23 -6.53 -2.58
N LEU A 76 -23.52 -5.40 -2.48
CA LEU A 76 -23.00 -4.66 -3.62
C LEU A 76 -21.85 -5.41 -4.30
N CYS A 77 -20.91 -5.93 -3.50
CA CYS A 77 -19.73 -6.61 -3.97
C CYS A 77 -20.00 -8.01 -4.53
N ASP A 78 -21.09 -8.67 -4.11
CA ASP A 78 -21.58 -9.94 -4.66
C ASP A 78 -22.13 -9.81 -6.10
N ARG A 79 -22.35 -8.57 -6.59
CA ARG A 79 -22.76 -8.35 -7.99
C ARG A 79 -21.61 -8.69 -8.91
N TYR A 80 -21.83 -9.60 -9.85
CA TYR A 80 -20.78 -10.08 -10.77
C TYR A 80 -20.23 -8.98 -11.70
N ASP A 81 -21.12 -8.13 -12.23
CA ASP A 81 -20.76 -7.15 -13.25
C ASP A 81 -20.21 -5.85 -12.65
N VAL A 82 -19.06 -5.41 -13.18
CA VAL A 82 -18.35 -4.18 -12.78
C VAL A 82 -19.23 -2.95 -13.02
N ASP A 83 -19.95 -2.91 -14.14
CA ASP A 83 -20.79 -1.75 -14.50
C ASP A 83 -21.96 -1.56 -13.53
N ASN A 84 -22.40 -2.62 -12.86
CA ASN A 84 -23.49 -2.57 -11.89
C ASN A 84 -23.07 -2.14 -10.47
N LYS A 85 -21.77 -1.91 -10.23
CA LYS A 85 -21.26 -1.53 -8.90
C LYS A 85 -20.23 -0.41 -8.89
N LYS A 86 -19.57 -0.09 -10.01
CA LYS A 86 -18.50 0.94 -10.06
C LYS A 86 -18.94 2.32 -9.55
N ASP A 87 -20.19 2.72 -9.77
CA ASP A 87 -20.67 4.07 -9.40
C ASP A 87 -20.84 4.26 -7.88
N GLU A 88 -20.73 3.19 -7.10
CA GLU A 88 -20.84 3.21 -5.63
C GLU A 88 -19.48 3.41 -4.93
N LEU A 89 -18.44 3.83 -5.66
CA LEU A 89 -17.08 4.01 -5.15
C LEU A 89 -17.02 4.89 -3.89
N ASP A 90 -17.84 5.94 -3.83
CA ASP A 90 -17.89 6.86 -2.68
C ASP A 90 -18.35 6.16 -1.40
N PHE A 91 -19.38 5.34 -1.51
CA PHE A 91 -19.88 4.52 -0.40
C PHE A 91 -18.83 3.48 0.02
N VAL A 92 -18.28 2.74 -0.95
CA VAL A 92 -17.26 1.70 -0.68
C VAL A 92 -16.03 2.31 0.00
N HIS A 93 -15.55 3.45 -0.49
CA HIS A 93 -14.41 4.17 0.10
C HIS A 93 -14.64 4.52 1.57
N GLN A 94 -15.80 5.11 1.89
CA GLN A 94 -16.15 5.48 3.25
C GLN A 94 -16.31 4.25 4.18
N THR A 95 -17.01 3.22 3.72
CA THR A 95 -17.24 2.01 4.52
C THR A 95 -15.94 1.25 4.79
N VAL A 96 -15.04 1.14 3.80
CA VAL A 96 -13.73 0.49 3.99
C VAL A 96 -12.89 1.24 5.01
N ILE A 97 -12.82 2.58 4.92
CA ILE A 97 -12.07 3.40 5.87
C ILE A 97 -12.64 3.24 7.29
N GLU A 98 -13.96 3.30 7.45
CA GLU A 98 -14.57 3.19 8.78
C GLU A 98 -14.37 1.78 9.37
N LEU A 99 -14.45 0.72 8.57
CA LEU A 99 -14.15 -0.64 9.02
C LEU A 99 -12.69 -0.79 9.47
N LEU A 100 -11.73 -0.26 8.70
CA LEU A 100 -10.31 -0.31 9.06
C LEU A 100 -10.00 0.53 10.30
N LYS A 101 -10.64 1.68 10.47
CA LYS A 101 -10.48 2.53 11.66
C LYS A 101 -10.84 1.80 12.96
N HIS A 102 -11.78 0.85 12.91
CA HIS A 102 -12.21 0.03 14.04
C HIS A 102 -11.60 -1.37 14.06
N ALA A 103 -10.64 -1.66 13.18
CA ALA A 103 -9.95 -2.95 13.14
C ALA A 103 -9.16 -3.19 14.44
N SER A 104 -9.15 -4.44 14.90
CA SER A 104 -8.42 -4.86 16.09
C SER A 104 -6.92 -4.61 15.94
N THR A 105 -6.27 -4.14 17.00
CA THR A 105 -4.81 -4.08 17.08
C THR A 105 -4.23 -5.19 17.96
N ASP A 106 -5.11 -6.07 18.43
CA ASP A 106 -4.80 -7.16 19.35
C ASP A 106 -4.83 -8.49 18.61
N GLY A 107 -4.05 -9.45 19.08
CA GLY A 107 -3.88 -10.75 18.42
C GLY A 107 -2.62 -10.79 17.55
N VAL A 108 -2.18 -12.01 17.23
CA VAL A 108 -1.03 -12.27 16.35
C VAL A 108 -1.55 -13.13 15.22
N ARG A 109 -1.43 -12.64 13.98
CA ARG A 109 -1.84 -13.41 12.81
C ARG A 109 -0.97 -14.68 12.71
N PRO A 110 -1.56 -15.88 12.50
CA PRO A 110 -0.80 -17.09 12.27
C PRO A 110 0.18 -16.90 11.10
N GLY A 111 1.48 -17.15 11.33
CA GLY A 111 2.53 -16.97 10.33
C GLY A 111 3.14 -15.56 10.25
N SER A 112 2.61 -14.56 10.98
CA SER A 112 3.19 -13.21 11.04
C SER A 112 3.19 -12.66 12.47
N ALA A 113 4.37 -12.63 13.10
CA ALA A 113 4.52 -12.11 14.46
C ALA A 113 4.36 -10.57 14.58
N ALA A 114 4.34 -9.85 13.44
CA ALA A 114 4.34 -8.40 13.40
C ALA A 114 2.98 -7.80 12.97
N LEU A 115 2.02 -8.62 12.51
CA LEU A 115 0.71 -8.17 12.06
C LEU A 115 -0.41 -8.62 13.02
N PRO A 116 -1.32 -7.70 13.37
CA PRO A 116 -2.50 -8.01 14.17
C PRO A 116 -3.52 -8.78 13.33
N GLU A 117 -4.29 -9.61 14.03
CA GLU A 117 -5.47 -10.27 13.48
C GLU A 117 -6.68 -9.31 13.58
N SER A 118 -7.48 -9.23 12.53
CA SER A 118 -8.66 -8.34 12.50
C SER A 118 -9.76 -8.95 11.63
N ARG A 119 -10.93 -9.17 12.23
CA ARG A 119 -12.11 -9.65 11.51
C ARG A 119 -12.55 -8.64 10.45
N ASN A 120 -12.41 -7.35 10.74
CA ASN A 120 -12.75 -6.29 9.78
C ASN A 120 -11.87 -6.38 8.53
N ALA A 121 -10.55 -6.47 8.71
CA ALA A 121 -9.60 -6.59 7.60
C ALA A 121 -9.75 -7.91 6.84
N ASP A 122 -10.05 -9.02 7.53
CA ASP A 122 -10.25 -10.32 6.88
C ASP A 122 -11.54 -10.35 6.04
N ILE A 123 -12.62 -9.73 6.50
CA ILE A 123 -13.84 -9.56 5.68
C ILE A 123 -13.54 -8.73 4.43
N LEU A 124 -12.81 -7.63 4.56
CA LEU A 124 -12.41 -6.81 3.42
C LEU A 124 -11.52 -7.58 2.45
N THR A 125 -10.55 -8.35 2.97
CA THR A 125 -9.70 -9.24 2.18
C THR A 125 -10.54 -10.23 1.38
N HIS A 126 -11.55 -10.83 2.01
CA HIS A 126 -12.45 -11.75 1.32
C HIS A 126 -13.26 -11.05 0.23
N ILE A 127 -13.86 -9.89 0.51
CA ILE A 127 -14.66 -9.12 -0.45
C ILE A 127 -13.82 -8.72 -1.67
N PHE A 128 -12.61 -8.22 -1.45
CA PHE A 128 -11.72 -7.77 -2.53
C PHE A 128 -10.84 -8.87 -3.11
N SER A 129 -11.02 -10.13 -2.69
CA SER A 129 -10.42 -11.28 -3.40
C SER A 129 -11.08 -11.49 -4.77
N ASP A 130 -12.31 -11.02 -4.94
CA ASP A 130 -12.99 -10.99 -6.24
C ASP A 130 -12.42 -9.86 -7.11
N GLU A 131 -11.86 -10.26 -8.26
CA GLU A 131 -11.27 -9.37 -9.25
C GLU A 131 -12.26 -8.34 -9.80
N SER A 132 -13.55 -8.64 -9.86
CA SER A 132 -14.57 -7.67 -10.30
C SER A 132 -14.71 -6.53 -9.29
N ASN A 133 -14.51 -6.78 -8.00
CA ASN A 133 -14.45 -5.73 -6.96
C ASN A 133 -13.15 -4.92 -7.08
N GLN A 134 -12.02 -5.58 -7.37
CA GLN A 134 -10.75 -4.88 -7.61
C GLN A 134 -10.86 -3.94 -8.81
N LEU A 135 -11.44 -4.40 -9.93
CA LEU A 135 -11.65 -3.58 -11.13
C LEU A 135 -12.63 -2.43 -10.89
N ALA A 136 -13.70 -2.67 -10.13
CA ALA A 136 -14.73 -1.68 -9.85
C ALA A 136 -14.27 -0.57 -8.89
N PHE A 137 -13.30 -0.84 -8.01
CA PHE A 137 -12.98 0.07 -6.90
C PHE A 137 -11.49 0.35 -6.66
N LEU A 138 -10.58 -0.56 -7.00
CA LEU A 138 -9.13 -0.41 -6.78
C LEU A 138 -8.41 0.06 -8.06
N CYS A 139 -8.82 -0.41 -9.23
CA CYS A 139 -8.14 -0.16 -10.51
C CYS A 139 -8.76 0.98 -11.33
N ARG A 140 -9.20 2.07 -10.69
CA ARG A 140 -9.89 3.20 -11.35
C ARG A 140 -9.11 4.51 -11.35
N SER A 141 -7.88 4.55 -10.86
CA SER A 141 -7.05 5.75 -10.97
C SER A 141 -6.68 6.07 -12.43
N PHE A 142 -6.16 7.28 -12.66
CA PHE A 142 -5.75 7.74 -13.97
C PHE A 142 -4.71 6.83 -14.61
N ILE A 143 -3.77 6.27 -13.82
CA ILE A 143 -2.74 5.38 -14.39
C ILE A 143 -3.35 4.12 -14.99
N TYR A 144 -4.40 3.56 -14.37
CA TYR A 144 -5.14 2.41 -14.91
C TYR A 144 -6.00 2.77 -16.11
N GLU A 145 -6.71 3.90 -16.07
CA GLU A 145 -7.45 4.40 -17.24
C GLU A 145 -6.52 4.59 -18.44
N ARG A 146 -5.35 5.20 -18.20
CA ARG A 146 -4.31 5.42 -19.20
C ARG A 146 -3.77 4.12 -19.76
N ALA A 147 -3.35 3.19 -18.90
CA ALA A 147 -2.82 1.91 -19.35
C ALA A 147 -3.83 1.16 -20.24
N ARG A 148 -5.08 1.04 -19.77
CA ARG A 148 -6.14 0.37 -20.54
C ARG A 148 -6.42 1.02 -21.88
N ALA A 149 -6.50 2.34 -21.94
CA ALA A 149 -6.75 3.02 -23.20
C ALA A 149 -5.56 2.90 -24.16
N GLU A 150 -4.32 3.05 -23.70
CA GLU A 150 -3.15 2.86 -24.57
C GLU A 150 -3.06 1.41 -25.10
N PHE A 151 -3.56 0.42 -24.34
CA PHE A 151 -3.69 -0.96 -24.81
C PHE A 151 -4.81 -1.16 -25.85
N HIS A 152 -5.91 -0.40 -25.78
CA HIS A 152 -7.10 -0.58 -26.63
C HIS A 152 -7.21 0.40 -27.79
N SER A 153 -6.58 1.58 -27.70
CA SER A 153 -6.67 2.67 -28.65
C SER A 153 -5.35 3.43 -28.70
N ARG A 154 -4.73 3.49 -29.89
CA ARG A 154 -3.55 4.34 -30.13
C ARG A 154 -3.90 5.83 -30.22
N ASP A 155 -5.14 6.21 -29.93
CA ASP A 155 -5.61 7.58 -30.06
C ASP A 155 -5.40 8.37 -28.74
N ILE A 156 -4.25 9.05 -28.66
CA ILE A 156 -3.72 9.76 -27.48
C ILE A 156 -4.47 11.08 -27.20
N ARG A 157 -5.49 11.42 -27.99
CA ARG A 157 -5.94 12.82 -28.17
C ARG A 157 -6.77 13.46 -27.05
N TYR A 158 -7.10 12.78 -25.96
CA TYR A 158 -7.98 13.35 -24.93
C TYR A 158 -7.65 12.97 -23.47
N TRP A 159 -6.39 13.13 -23.07
CA TRP A 159 -6.00 13.02 -21.65
C TRP A 159 -6.11 14.38 -20.97
N HIS A 160 -7.33 14.85 -20.77
CA HIS A 160 -7.61 16.10 -20.06
C HIS A 160 -8.39 15.85 -18.78
N GLY A 161 -7.82 16.30 -17.67
CA GLY A 161 -8.55 16.54 -16.43
C GLY A 161 -7.59 16.70 -15.25
N PRO A 162 -7.92 17.56 -14.26
CA PRO A 162 -7.34 17.42 -12.93
C PRO A 162 -7.61 16.01 -12.39
N PRO A 163 -6.88 15.54 -11.36
CA PRO A 163 -7.19 14.30 -10.67
C PRO A 163 -8.68 14.26 -10.34
N LYS A 164 -9.42 13.29 -10.88
CA LYS A 164 -10.83 13.16 -10.53
C LYS A 164 -10.90 12.75 -9.05
N PRO A 165 -11.86 13.27 -8.26
CA PRO A 165 -12.01 12.83 -6.88
C PRO A 165 -12.15 11.30 -6.74
N GLU A 166 -12.81 10.67 -7.72
CA GLU A 166 -12.92 9.22 -7.84
C GLU A 166 -11.57 8.52 -8.02
N HIS A 167 -10.65 9.10 -8.80
CA HIS A 167 -9.30 8.54 -9.01
C HIS A 167 -8.53 8.52 -7.70
N GLN A 168 -8.61 9.60 -6.93
CA GLN A 168 -7.97 9.70 -5.62
C GLN A 168 -8.55 8.68 -4.62
N LYS A 169 -9.88 8.49 -4.60
CA LYS A 169 -10.53 7.47 -3.75
C LYS A 169 -10.13 6.05 -4.12
N SER A 170 -10.12 5.74 -5.42
CA SER A 170 -9.68 4.43 -5.92
C SER A 170 -8.22 4.16 -5.60
N ALA A 171 -7.34 5.12 -5.85
CA ALA A 171 -5.92 4.99 -5.55
C ALA A 171 -5.67 4.84 -4.04
N HIS A 172 -6.43 5.55 -3.20
CA HIS A 172 -6.38 5.39 -1.75
C HIS A 172 -6.81 3.99 -1.33
N LEU A 173 -7.93 3.47 -1.86
CA LEU A 173 -8.35 2.09 -1.60
C LEU A 173 -7.28 1.07 -2.02
N HIS A 174 -6.62 1.27 -3.17
CA HIS A 174 -5.53 0.39 -3.59
C HIS A 174 -4.31 0.50 -2.67
N CYS A 175 -3.95 1.69 -2.18
CA CYS A 175 -2.89 1.85 -1.18
C CYS A 175 -3.21 1.12 0.14
N LEU A 176 -4.49 1.14 0.56
CA LEU A 176 -4.97 0.39 1.73
C LEU A 176 -5.03 -1.11 1.47
N TYR A 177 -5.48 -1.54 0.29
CA TYR A 177 -5.43 -2.94 -0.14
C TYR A 177 -3.99 -3.44 -0.07
N GLY A 178 -3.05 -2.64 -0.56
CA GLY A 178 -1.66 -2.71 -0.16
C GLY A 178 -0.84 -3.82 -0.80
N VAL A 179 -1.46 -4.81 -1.42
CA VAL A 179 -0.81 -5.73 -2.36
C VAL A 179 -0.78 -5.01 -3.72
N PRO A 180 0.40 -4.74 -4.30
CA PRO A 180 0.47 -4.03 -5.57
C PRO A 180 -0.21 -4.81 -6.70
N LEU A 181 -1.25 -4.23 -7.30
CA LEU A 181 -1.89 -4.76 -8.49
C LEU A 181 -1.07 -4.34 -9.72
N LEU A 182 -0.10 -5.18 -10.10
CA LEU A 182 0.90 -4.83 -11.12
C LEU A 182 0.40 -4.91 -12.57
N HIS A 183 -0.89 -5.22 -12.78
CA HIS A 183 -1.48 -5.41 -14.11
C HIS A 183 -2.79 -4.65 -14.27
N ALA A 184 -3.02 -4.06 -15.44
CA ALA A 184 -4.21 -3.26 -15.73
C ALA A 184 -5.53 -4.06 -15.68
N TYR A 185 -5.41 -5.37 -15.92
CA TYR A 185 -6.48 -6.35 -15.81
C TYR A 185 -5.96 -7.53 -14.99
N PRO A 186 -6.25 -7.58 -13.67
CA PRO A 186 -5.89 -8.73 -12.83
C PRO A 186 -6.43 -10.05 -13.38
N SER A 187 -7.60 -10.00 -14.05
CA SER A 187 -8.36 -11.15 -14.57
C SER A 187 -7.82 -11.82 -15.83
N VAL A 188 -6.79 -11.28 -16.47
CA VAL A 188 -6.27 -11.87 -17.71
C VAL A 188 -5.38 -13.07 -17.36
N ARG A 189 -5.78 -14.26 -17.84
CA ARG A 189 -5.08 -15.56 -17.63
C ARG A 189 -3.58 -15.54 -17.96
N ARG A 190 -3.13 -14.61 -18.79
CA ARG A 190 -1.71 -14.36 -19.07
C ARG A 190 -1.36 -12.94 -18.68
N GLN A 191 -0.71 -12.82 -17.53
CA GLN A 191 0.00 -11.62 -17.14
C GLN A 191 1.22 -11.49 -18.06
N THR A 192 1.20 -10.49 -18.93
CA THR A 192 2.30 -10.23 -19.87
C THR A 192 2.85 -8.84 -19.63
N ARG A 193 4.06 -8.58 -20.15
CA ARG A 193 4.66 -7.23 -20.18
C ARG A 193 3.71 -6.19 -20.78
N GLN A 194 2.84 -6.60 -21.72
CA GLN A 194 1.89 -5.74 -22.40
C GLN A 194 0.74 -5.23 -21.52
N ASN A 195 0.47 -5.84 -20.37
CA ASN A 195 -0.56 -5.37 -19.42
C ASN A 195 0.04 -4.81 -18.13
N SER A 196 1.36 -4.65 -18.07
CA SER A 196 2.04 -4.19 -16.86
C SER A 196 1.74 -2.73 -16.54
N MET A 197 1.46 -2.44 -15.28
CA MET A 197 1.30 -1.08 -14.76
C MET A 197 2.63 -0.39 -14.48
N TYR A 198 3.73 -1.15 -14.37
CA TYR A 198 5.04 -0.65 -14.01
C TYR A 198 5.53 0.49 -14.93
N PRO A 199 5.42 0.41 -16.27
CA PRO A 199 5.90 1.49 -17.14
C PRO A 199 5.11 2.80 -16.98
N PHE A 200 3.81 2.70 -16.70
CA PHE A 200 2.93 3.83 -16.47
C PHE A 200 3.19 4.48 -15.11
N ALA A 201 3.32 3.66 -14.07
CA ALA A 201 3.66 4.12 -12.73
C ALA A 201 5.04 4.78 -12.71
N SER A 202 6.05 4.16 -13.33
CA SER A 202 7.40 4.72 -13.50
C SER A 202 7.36 6.07 -14.22
N SER A 203 6.54 6.20 -15.26
CA SER A 203 6.42 7.47 -15.99
C SER A 203 5.89 8.61 -15.12
N LYS A 204 4.98 8.30 -14.18
CA LYS A 204 4.45 9.26 -13.21
C LYS A 204 5.46 9.55 -12.10
N VAL A 205 6.19 8.54 -11.62
CA VAL A 205 7.20 8.70 -10.56
C VAL A 205 8.36 9.55 -11.03
N TYR A 206 8.95 9.26 -12.19
CA TYR A 206 10.19 9.90 -12.66
C TYR A 206 10.01 11.19 -13.48
N ASP A 207 8.77 11.68 -13.65
CA ASP A 207 8.50 12.96 -14.32
C ASP A 207 8.80 14.14 -13.39
N LEU A 208 9.91 14.85 -13.63
CA LEU A 208 10.33 16.01 -12.84
C LEU A 208 9.32 17.17 -12.86
N ARG A 209 8.41 17.22 -13.83
CA ARG A 209 7.32 18.22 -13.86
C ARG A 209 6.37 18.08 -12.67
N GLN A 210 6.33 16.89 -12.05
CA GLN A 210 5.51 16.57 -10.88
C GLN A 210 6.21 16.89 -9.55
N TYR A 211 7.40 17.50 -9.57
CA TYR A 211 8.17 17.83 -8.38
C TYR A 211 8.26 19.35 -8.22
N THR A 212 7.38 19.91 -7.40
CA THR A 212 7.18 21.35 -7.30
C THR A 212 7.41 21.86 -5.88
N GLU A 213 7.58 23.17 -5.73
CA GLU A 213 7.66 23.78 -4.41
C GLU A 213 6.34 23.70 -3.62
N LYS A 214 5.20 23.62 -4.32
CA LYS A 214 3.87 23.56 -3.71
C LYS A 214 3.61 22.19 -3.10
N ASN A 215 3.93 21.11 -3.82
CA ASN A 215 3.84 19.75 -3.27
C ASN A 215 5.08 19.33 -2.46
N LYS A 216 6.02 20.25 -2.24
CA LYS A 216 7.26 20.02 -1.47
C LYS A 216 8.14 18.89 -2.02
N TRP A 217 7.96 18.48 -3.28
CA TRP A 217 8.62 17.35 -3.92
C TRP A 217 8.20 15.98 -3.34
N GLY A 218 7.07 15.93 -2.63
CA GLY A 218 6.48 14.72 -2.07
C GLY A 218 5.20 14.30 -2.79
N PRO A 219 4.55 13.20 -2.34
CA PRO A 219 3.29 12.73 -2.89
C PRO A 219 2.10 13.56 -2.38
N PHE A 220 2.15 14.87 -2.59
CA PHE A 220 1.14 15.82 -2.16
C PHE A 220 0.56 16.56 -3.36
N MET A 221 -0.64 17.11 -3.22
CA MET A 221 -1.29 17.90 -4.25
C MET A 221 -0.46 19.16 -4.59
N ASP A 222 -0.35 19.48 -5.88
CA ASP A 222 0.35 20.66 -6.41
C ASP A 222 -0.44 21.99 -6.24
N ASP A 223 -1.38 22.01 -5.29
CA ASP A 223 -2.18 23.19 -4.93
C ASP A 223 -1.64 23.88 -3.66
N GLY A 224 -0.63 23.30 -2.99
CA GLY A 224 -0.04 23.82 -1.76
C GLY A 224 -0.85 23.49 -0.49
N THR A 225 -1.96 22.75 -0.62
CA THR A 225 -2.82 22.35 0.52
C THR A 225 -2.19 21.27 1.40
N MET A 226 -1.11 20.62 0.93
CA MET A 226 -0.48 19.47 1.58
C MET A 226 -1.39 18.25 1.73
N ARG A 227 -2.54 18.22 1.04
CA ARG A 227 -3.34 17.00 0.89
C ARG A 227 -2.54 15.96 0.14
N VAL A 228 -2.76 14.70 0.47
CA VAL A 228 -2.06 13.58 -0.17
C VAL A 228 -2.57 13.41 -1.60
N ASP A 229 -1.64 13.27 -2.55
CA ASP A 229 -1.96 12.78 -3.90
C ASP A 229 -1.87 11.25 -3.88
N TRP A 230 -3.00 10.60 -3.63
CA TRP A 230 -3.09 9.14 -3.54
C TRP A 230 -2.73 8.45 -4.84
N GLU A 231 -2.92 9.08 -6.00
CA GLU A 231 -2.46 8.52 -7.27
C GLU A 231 -0.93 8.57 -7.42
N LYS A 232 -0.27 9.55 -6.80
CA LYS A 232 1.20 9.55 -6.71
C LYS A 232 1.69 8.48 -5.75
N VAL A 233 1.03 8.30 -4.59
CA VAL A 233 1.34 7.22 -3.63
C VAL A 233 1.15 5.84 -4.28
N GLU A 234 0.06 5.65 -5.03
CA GLU A 234 -0.20 4.41 -5.77
C GLU A 234 0.89 4.12 -6.81
N ALA A 235 1.29 5.13 -7.59
CA ALA A 235 2.39 4.97 -8.55
C ALA A 235 3.70 4.58 -7.85
N ILE A 236 4.03 5.20 -6.70
CA ILE A 236 5.18 4.80 -5.86
C ILE A 236 5.06 3.34 -5.43
N MET A 237 3.89 2.93 -4.92
CA MET A 237 3.63 1.56 -4.46
C MET A 237 3.81 0.53 -5.59
N ILE A 238 3.34 0.82 -6.81
CA ILE A 238 3.49 -0.08 -7.97
C ILE A 238 4.95 -0.19 -8.39
N VAL A 239 5.70 0.92 -8.46
CA VAL A 239 7.12 0.88 -8.84
C VAL A 239 7.94 0.11 -7.82
N LEU A 240 7.74 0.39 -6.53
CA LEU A 240 8.43 -0.34 -5.46
C LEU A 240 8.02 -1.82 -5.46
N GLY A 241 6.73 -2.12 -5.62
CA GLY A 241 6.22 -3.49 -5.68
C GLY A 241 6.86 -4.32 -6.79
N ALA A 242 6.95 -3.78 -8.00
CA ALA A 242 7.58 -4.46 -9.13
C ALA A 242 9.08 -4.74 -8.89
N ASN A 243 9.81 -3.77 -8.35
CA ASN A 243 11.22 -3.95 -8.02
C ASN A 243 11.42 -4.95 -6.88
N MET A 244 10.59 -4.89 -5.83
CA MET A 244 10.68 -5.81 -4.69
C MET A 244 10.42 -7.26 -5.10
N ILE A 245 9.45 -7.52 -5.97
CA ILE A 245 9.20 -8.88 -6.50
C ILE A 245 10.42 -9.39 -7.25
N THR A 246 11.07 -8.55 -8.07
CA THR A 246 12.26 -8.92 -8.83
C THR A 246 13.43 -9.32 -7.91
N LEU A 247 13.53 -8.70 -6.73
CA LEU A 247 14.55 -8.99 -5.73
C LEU A 247 14.18 -10.13 -4.75
N GLY A 248 13.01 -10.78 -4.90
CA GLY A 248 12.56 -11.78 -3.92
C GLY A 248 12.30 -11.21 -2.51
N ILE A 249 12.17 -9.89 -2.37
CA ILE A 249 11.90 -9.25 -1.07
C ILE A 249 10.57 -9.70 -0.45
N PRO A 250 9.48 -9.93 -1.22
CA PRO A 250 8.25 -10.48 -0.66
C PRO A 250 8.39 -11.87 -0.03
N SER A 251 9.47 -12.62 -0.27
CA SER A 251 9.76 -13.87 0.43
C SER A 251 10.61 -13.70 1.69
N MET A 252 11.13 -12.50 1.98
CA MET A 252 11.85 -12.24 3.22
C MET A 252 10.87 -12.18 4.38
N GLN A 253 11.07 -12.96 5.44
CA GLN A 253 10.12 -13.15 6.54
C GLN A 253 9.63 -11.83 7.19
N MET A 254 10.46 -10.78 7.16
CA MET A 254 10.10 -9.45 7.67
C MET A 254 9.33 -8.58 6.66
N CYS A 255 9.41 -8.84 5.36
CA CYS A 255 8.72 -8.09 4.30
C CYS A 255 7.52 -8.83 3.69
N GLU A 256 7.49 -10.16 3.84
CA GLU A 256 6.45 -11.08 3.38
C GLU A 256 5.07 -10.62 3.86
N THR A 257 5.02 -10.09 5.06
CA THR A 257 3.78 -9.67 5.73
C THR A 257 3.20 -8.38 5.14
N TYR A 258 4.02 -7.50 4.56
CA TYR A 258 3.60 -6.15 4.18
C TYR A 258 3.14 -6.00 2.73
N CYS A 259 3.63 -6.84 1.83
CA CYS A 259 3.32 -6.74 0.39
C CYS A 259 2.39 -7.86 -0.13
N SER A 260 2.09 -8.88 0.68
CA SER A 260 1.36 -10.08 0.22
C SER A 260 -0.07 -10.20 0.78
N VAL A 261 -0.35 -9.60 1.93
CA VAL A 261 -1.65 -9.74 2.61
C VAL A 261 -2.49 -8.48 2.40
N PRO A 262 -3.66 -8.58 1.73
CA PRO A 262 -4.56 -7.46 1.54
C PRO A 262 -5.00 -6.81 2.86
N PHE A 263 -5.07 -5.47 2.88
CA PHE A 263 -5.50 -4.66 4.02
C PHE A 263 -4.72 -4.85 5.33
N ALA A 264 -3.73 -5.73 5.37
CA ALA A 264 -3.05 -6.07 6.61
C ALA A 264 -2.29 -4.88 7.18
N GLY A 265 -2.60 -4.57 8.44
CA GLY A 265 -1.95 -3.51 9.19
C GLY A 265 -2.16 -2.11 8.61
N THR A 266 -3.21 -1.88 7.81
CA THR A 266 -3.51 -0.56 7.21
C THR A 266 -4.43 0.31 8.08
N TRP A 267 -4.25 0.23 9.40
CA TRP A 267 -4.98 1.03 10.39
C TRP A 267 -4.08 1.50 11.54
N PRO A 268 -4.50 2.51 12.33
CA PRO A 268 -3.67 3.07 13.38
C PRO A 268 -3.31 2.06 14.48
N ASN A 269 -2.06 2.11 14.94
CA ASN A 269 -1.48 1.23 15.97
C ASN A 269 -1.47 -0.27 15.64
N SER A 270 -1.64 -0.62 14.37
CA SER A 270 -1.52 -2.00 13.92
C SER A 270 -0.10 -2.53 14.01
N TRP A 271 0.94 -1.68 13.97
CA TRP A 271 2.31 -2.17 14.13
C TRP A 271 2.59 -2.62 15.56
N LYS A 272 3.19 -3.80 15.71
CA LYS A 272 3.66 -4.35 16.98
C LYS A 272 5.08 -4.85 16.85
N SER A 273 5.88 -4.62 17.89
CA SER A 273 7.23 -5.16 17.98
C SER A 273 7.17 -6.70 18.08
N PRO A 274 7.93 -7.44 17.25
CA PRO A 274 7.95 -8.90 17.34
C PRO A 274 8.36 -9.38 18.74
N PRO A 275 7.71 -10.39 19.34
CA PRO A 275 7.99 -10.84 20.71
C PRO A 275 9.45 -11.22 20.95
N ALA A 276 10.11 -11.83 19.96
CA ALA A 276 11.54 -12.18 20.04
C ALA A 276 12.47 -10.96 20.13
N LEU A 277 11.99 -9.78 19.73
CA LEU A 277 12.68 -8.50 19.80
C LEU A 277 12.13 -7.58 20.91
N ALA A 278 11.00 -7.93 21.52
CA ALA A 278 10.41 -7.20 22.63
C ALA A 278 11.09 -7.58 23.95
N LEU A 279 12.23 -6.95 24.26
CA LEU A 279 12.74 -6.94 25.64
C LEU A 279 12.04 -5.83 26.43
N PRO A 280 11.76 -6.02 27.73
CA PRO A 280 11.28 -4.94 28.58
C PRO A 280 12.35 -3.86 28.64
N ARG A 281 12.12 -2.76 27.94
CA ARG A 281 12.90 -1.54 28.05
C ARG A 281 11.96 -0.43 28.51
N GLU A 282 12.35 0.29 29.54
CA GLU A 282 11.63 1.52 29.88
C GLU A 282 11.88 2.53 28.75
N PRO A 283 10.81 3.04 28.10
CA PRO A 283 10.96 4.04 27.08
C PRO A 283 11.59 5.29 27.68
N ASP A 284 12.39 6.01 26.90
CA ASP A 284 12.90 7.31 27.36
C ASP A 284 11.75 8.30 27.55
N THR A 285 11.97 9.38 28.30
CA THR A 285 10.99 10.44 28.55
C THR A 285 10.44 11.02 27.24
N LEU A 286 11.31 11.22 26.24
CA LEU A 286 10.91 11.71 24.92
C LEU A 286 10.08 10.70 24.12
N GLU A 287 10.31 9.41 24.30
CA GLU A 287 9.56 8.36 23.61
C GLU A 287 8.14 8.23 24.15
N HIS A 288 7.95 8.49 25.45
CA HIS A 288 6.60 8.57 26.04
C HIS A 288 5.78 9.74 25.45
N LEU A 289 6.45 10.80 25.01
CA LEU A 289 5.83 11.97 24.38
C LEU A 289 5.62 11.80 22.87
N ASP A 290 6.16 10.75 22.25
CA ASP A 290 6.08 10.50 20.82
C ASP A 290 4.84 9.66 20.45
N PRO A 291 3.78 10.26 19.89
CA PRO A 291 2.58 9.53 19.48
C PRO A 291 2.81 8.68 18.22
N TYR A 292 3.86 8.94 17.43
CA TYR A 292 4.12 8.23 16.17
C TYR A 292 4.93 6.96 16.38
N GLY A 293 5.64 6.83 17.50
CA GLY A 293 6.44 5.65 17.84
C GLY A 293 7.59 5.45 16.85
N ILE A 294 8.37 6.50 16.60
CA ILE A 294 9.39 6.53 15.54
C ILE A 294 10.70 5.88 15.94
N THR A 295 11.03 5.87 17.23
CA THR A 295 12.29 5.28 17.73
C THR A 295 12.35 3.80 17.39
N GLY A 296 13.48 3.36 16.82
CA GLY A 296 13.73 1.96 16.50
C GLY A 296 14.52 1.77 15.20
N VAL A 297 14.49 0.54 14.70
CA VAL A 297 15.12 0.15 13.43
C VAL A 297 14.06 0.05 12.34
N TRP A 298 14.37 0.62 11.19
CA TRP A 298 13.53 0.65 10.00
C TRP A 298 14.29 0.11 8.80
N LEU A 299 13.63 -0.72 7.98
CA LEU A 299 14.14 -1.13 6.67
C LEU A 299 13.59 -0.17 5.62
N ARG A 300 14.47 0.44 4.85
CA ARG A 300 14.16 1.37 3.76
C ARG A 300 14.56 0.79 2.43
N VAL A 301 13.67 0.93 1.46
CA VAL A 301 13.89 0.63 0.04
C VAL A 301 13.93 1.96 -0.71
N VAL A 302 14.90 2.09 -1.61
CA VAL A 302 14.94 3.16 -2.62
C VAL A 302 15.14 2.54 -3.99
N CYS A 303 14.40 3.01 -4.98
CA CYS A 303 14.67 2.66 -6.39
C CYS A 303 15.12 3.91 -7.15
N PHE A 304 15.93 3.73 -8.17
CA PHE A 304 16.42 4.81 -9.02
C PHE A 304 16.70 4.32 -10.44
N LEU A 305 16.47 5.19 -11.41
CA LEU A 305 16.98 4.99 -12.77
C LEU A 305 18.47 5.35 -12.81
N ASP A 306 19.20 4.79 -13.77
CA ASP A 306 20.52 5.32 -14.12
C ASP A 306 20.40 6.82 -14.46
N TYR A 307 21.46 7.58 -14.17
CA TYR A 307 21.46 9.02 -14.41
C TYR A 307 21.22 9.35 -15.89
N THR A 308 21.76 8.55 -16.81
CA THR A 308 21.62 8.73 -18.25
C THR A 308 20.16 8.57 -18.67
N ASP A 309 19.50 7.50 -18.23
CA ASP A 309 18.09 7.24 -18.53
C ASP A 309 17.18 8.29 -17.89
N PHE A 310 17.43 8.65 -16.63
CA PHE A 310 16.68 9.69 -15.93
C PHE A 310 16.78 11.04 -16.63
N PHE A 311 17.99 11.41 -17.06
CA PHE A 311 18.26 12.66 -17.75
C PHE A 311 17.62 12.66 -19.14
N ALA A 312 17.80 11.58 -19.92
CA ALA A 312 17.20 11.43 -21.24
C ALA A 312 15.66 11.49 -21.19
N TYR A 313 15.05 10.86 -20.18
CA TYR A 313 13.60 10.88 -20.01
C TYR A 313 13.04 12.26 -19.70
N ASN A 314 13.76 13.07 -18.92
CA ASN A 314 13.30 14.40 -18.49
C ASN A 314 13.70 15.54 -19.44
N PHE A 315 14.84 15.41 -20.14
CA PHE A 315 15.48 16.48 -20.89
C PHE A 315 15.94 16.09 -22.32
N GLY A 316 15.92 14.81 -22.69
CA GLY A 316 16.55 14.30 -23.91
C GLY A 316 15.74 14.43 -25.21
N THR A 317 14.45 14.75 -25.15
CA THR A 317 13.59 14.84 -26.34
C THR A 317 13.35 16.30 -26.75
N GLU A 318 13.53 16.64 -28.03
CA GLU A 318 13.25 17.99 -28.56
C GLU A 318 11.75 18.34 -28.51
N GLU A 319 10.87 17.34 -28.63
CA GLU A 319 9.41 17.50 -28.53
C GLU A 319 8.89 16.94 -27.20
N GLN A 320 9.12 17.69 -26.12
CA GLN A 320 8.52 17.39 -24.83
C GLN A 320 6.99 17.57 -24.88
N PRO A 321 6.19 16.61 -24.37
CA PRO A 321 4.75 16.80 -24.31
C PRO A 321 4.41 18.02 -23.44
N PRO A 322 3.32 18.74 -23.73
CA PRO A 322 2.89 19.87 -22.92
C PRO A 322 2.79 19.50 -21.42
N PRO A 323 2.97 20.44 -20.48
CA PRO A 323 2.98 20.14 -19.03
C PRO A 323 1.74 19.39 -18.52
N HIS A 324 0.59 19.61 -19.15
CA HIS A 324 -0.69 18.98 -18.79
C HIS A 324 -0.88 17.57 -19.38
N VAL A 325 0.01 17.14 -20.28
CA VAL A 325 -0.02 15.82 -20.92
C VAL A 325 0.99 14.92 -20.20
N PRO A 326 0.59 13.71 -19.76
CA PRO A 326 1.52 12.77 -19.15
C PRO A 326 2.63 12.38 -20.15
N ARG A 327 3.86 12.22 -19.64
CA ARG A 327 4.98 11.70 -20.45
C ARG A 327 4.71 10.25 -20.88
N PRO A 328 5.30 9.79 -22.01
CA PRO A 328 5.23 8.40 -22.43
C PRO A 328 5.62 7.41 -21.32
N SER A 329 5.03 6.21 -21.35
CA SER A 329 5.42 5.15 -20.41
C SER A 329 6.91 4.84 -20.51
N ILE A 330 7.60 4.61 -19.40
CA ILE A 330 9.03 4.30 -19.37
C ILE A 330 9.27 2.89 -18.81
N SER A 331 9.95 2.05 -19.56
CA SER A 331 10.27 0.67 -19.18
C SER A 331 11.77 0.42 -19.27
N VAL A 332 12.53 1.09 -18.40
CA VAL A 332 13.98 0.90 -18.24
C VAL A 332 14.27 0.18 -16.93
N GLY A 333 15.46 -0.43 -16.85
CA GLY A 333 15.95 -1.06 -15.63
C GLY A 333 16.07 -0.05 -14.49
N GLN A 334 15.76 -0.49 -13.27
CA GLN A 334 15.94 0.30 -12.06
C GLN A 334 16.92 -0.41 -11.14
N ALA A 335 17.83 0.35 -10.54
CA ALA A 335 18.58 -0.14 -9.40
C ALA A 335 17.73 0.05 -8.14
N THR A 336 17.84 -0.91 -7.22
CA THR A 336 17.16 -0.88 -5.92
C THR A 336 18.21 -1.05 -4.83
N ARG A 337 18.10 -0.28 -3.75
CA ARG A 337 18.97 -0.41 -2.57
C ARG A 337 18.16 -0.64 -1.31
N LEU A 338 18.68 -1.51 -0.46
CA LEU A 338 18.19 -1.76 0.89
C LEU A 338 19.04 -0.99 1.90
N ILE A 339 18.38 -0.26 2.80
CA ILE A 339 19.02 0.62 3.78
C ILE A 339 18.38 0.38 5.15
N LEU A 340 19.18 0.01 6.14
CA LEU A 340 18.73 -0.01 7.53
C LEU A 340 18.89 1.37 8.14
N MET A 341 17.82 1.91 8.72
CA MET A 341 17.83 3.16 9.46
C MET A 341 17.60 2.89 10.94
N GLN A 342 18.48 3.41 11.78
CA GLN A 342 18.27 3.47 13.22
C GLN A 342 17.87 4.90 13.59
N ILE A 343 16.71 5.07 14.20
CA ILE A 343 16.10 6.37 14.46
C ILE A 343 15.80 6.51 15.95
N PHE A 344 16.03 7.69 16.52
CA PHE A 344 15.65 8.04 17.88
C PHE A 344 15.10 9.47 17.96
N VAL A 345 14.06 9.64 18.79
CA VAL A 345 13.43 10.95 19.05
C VAL A 345 14.44 11.91 19.69
N THR A 346 14.42 13.17 19.25
CA THR A 346 15.29 14.23 19.79
C THR A 346 14.52 15.42 20.36
N SER A 347 13.34 15.73 19.84
CA SER A 347 12.46 16.76 20.40
C SER A 347 11.01 16.51 20.02
N VAL A 348 10.09 17.02 20.84
CA VAL A 348 8.64 17.00 20.62
C VAL A 348 8.13 18.42 20.82
N GLU A 349 7.44 18.95 19.82
CA GLU A 349 7.02 20.36 19.75
C GLU A 349 5.53 20.45 19.39
N GLN A 350 4.90 21.57 19.72
CA GLN A 350 3.50 21.81 19.31
C GLN A 350 3.42 21.97 17.79
N PRO A 351 2.31 21.55 17.15
CA PRO A 351 2.14 21.71 15.72
C PRO A 351 2.10 23.18 15.31
N GLY A 352 2.71 23.52 14.17
CA GLY A 352 2.62 24.85 13.60
C GLY A 352 1.23 25.10 12.99
N PRO A 353 0.91 26.35 12.61
CA PRO A 353 -0.41 26.69 12.06
C PRO A 353 -0.73 26.02 10.71
N GLY A 354 0.29 25.54 10.00
CA GLY A 354 0.14 24.81 8.73
C GLY A 354 0.17 23.28 8.87
N ASP A 355 0.28 22.76 10.08
CA ASP A 355 0.28 21.31 10.36
C ASP A 355 -1.10 20.86 10.89
N GLY A 356 -1.36 19.56 10.87
CA GLY A 356 -2.55 19.01 11.52
C GLY A 356 -2.47 19.18 13.04
N GLN A 357 -3.51 19.74 13.65
CA GLN A 357 -3.51 20.11 15.07
C GLN A 357 -3.77 18.94 16.03
N GLY A 358 -4.05 17.75 15.51
CA GLY A 358 -4.41 16.58 16.31
C GLY A 358 -3.24 15.95 17.08
N LEU A 359 -1.99 16.16 16.65
CA LEU A 359 -0.78 15.58 17.25
C LEU A 359 0.41 16.55 17.18
N PRO A 360 1.41 16.41 18.08
CA PRO A 360 2.65 17.18 18.04
C PRO A 360 3.51 16.91 16.80
N VAL A 361 4.52 17.76 16.62
CA VAL A 361 5.63 17.55 15.69
C VAL A 361 6.76 16.84 16.45
N VAL A 362 7.29 15.76 15.88
CA VAL A 362 8.37 14.98 16.49
C VAL A 362 9.60 15.05 15.59
N HIS A 363 10.73 15.44 16.17
CA HIS A 363 12.02 15.47 15.50
C HIS A 363 12.84 14.25 15.87
N PHE A 364 13.66 13.78 14.93
CA PHE A 364 14.54 12.66 15.16
C PHE A 364 15.92 12.84 14.54
N LYS A 365 16.86 12.07 15.07
CA LYS A 365 18.16 11.80 14.50
C LYS A 365 18.38 10.29 14.40
N GLY A 366 19.41 9.90 13.67
CA GLY A 366 19.68 8.51 13.42
C GLY A 366 20.93 8.28 12.59
N VAL A 367 21.14 7.02 12.24
CA VAL A 367 22.15 6.58 11.27
C VAL A 367 21.48 5.65 10.28
N SER A 368 21.96 5.65 9.05
CA SER A 368 21.55 4.72 8.00
C SER A 368 22.73 3.95 7.47
N ARG A 369 22.58 2.65 7.24
CA ARG A 369 23.60 1.79 6.61
C ARG A 369 23.02 1.05 5.41
N SER A 370 23.73 1.05 4.30
CA SER A 370 23.40 0.21 3.14
C SER A 370 23.58 -1.26 3.49
N VAL A 371 22.63 -2.10 3.07
CA VAL A 371 22.70 -3.57 3.25
C VAL A 371 23.65 -4.17 2.20
N ASP A 372 23.59 -3.66 0.97
CA ASP A 372 24.23 -4.29 -0.20
C ASP A 372 25.74 -3.97 -0.37
N GLN A 373 26.33 -3.13 0.49
CA GLN A 373 27.73 -2.65 0.32
C GLN A 373 28.45 -2.52 1.67
N GLY A 374 28.98 -3.63 2.19
CA GLY A 374 29.78 -3.64 3.43
C GLY A 374 31.16 -2.96 3.34
N PHE A 375 31.58 -2.47 2.16
CA PHE A 375 32.93 -1.95 1.91
C PHE A 375 33.00 -0.54 1.28
N ASP A 376 31.89 0.18 1.09
CA ASP A 376 31.92 1.58 0.62
C ASP A 376 31.94 2.55 1.82
N GLU A 377 32.94 3.43 1.91
CA GLU A 377 33.00 4.51 2.91
C GLU A 377 31.79 5.48 2.84
N ASN A 378 31.04 5.48 1.72
CA ASN A 378 29.76 6.20 1.58
C ASN A 378 28.51 5.34 1.86
N ALA A 379 28.64 4.11 2.38
CA ALA A 379 27.49 3.26 2.70
C ALA A 379 26.72 3.74 3.94
N ASP A 380 27.40 4.44 4.83
CA ASP A 380 26.85 4.96 6.09
C ASP A 380 26.53 6.45 5.98
N SER A 381 25.39 6.87 6.51
CA SER A 381 25.00 8.28 6.56
C SER A 381 24.32 8.63 7.87
N ASP A 382 24.54 9.84 8.35
CA ASP A 382 23.77 10.39 9.45
C ASP A 382 22.37 10.75 8.94
N LEU A 383 21.37 10.55 9.80
CA LEU A 383 19.98 10.83 9.48
C LEU A 383 19.45 11.90 10.42
N ARG A 384 18.62 12.81 9.89
CA ARG A 384 17.71 13.61 10.70
C ARG A 384 16.36 13.73 10.00
N GLY A 385 15.32 14.04 10.76
CA GLY A 385 14.03 14.27 10.16
C GLY A 385 12.97 14.73 11.13
N ILE A 386 11.75 14.82 10.58
CA ILE A 386 10.58 15.38 11.23
C ILE A 386 9.37 14.53 10.86
N VAL A 387 8.54 14.21 11.83
CA VAL A 387 7.24 13.55 11.68
C VAL A 387 6.15 14.45 12.23
N ARG A 388 5.06 14.60 11.48
CA ARG A 388 3.92 15.46 11.84
C ARG A 388 2.66 15.05 11.09
N LEU A 389 1.53 15.68 11.37
CA LEU A 389 0.32 15.54 10.56
C LEU A 389 0.26 16.54 9.40
N THR A 390 -0.26 16.11 8.26
CA THR A 390 -0.83 17.01 7.25
C THR A 390 -2.05 17.76 7.83
N PRO A 391 -2.52 18.84 7.20
CA PRO A 391 -3.75 19.51 7.61
C PRO A 391 -4.98 18.59 7.67
N GLU A 392 -5.04 17.54 6.82
CA GLU A 392 -6.13 16.55 6.78
C GLU A 392 -5.95 15.38 7.76
N GLY A 393 -4.76 15.22 8.36
CA GLY A 393 -4.50 14.26 9.44
C GLY A 393 -3.69 13.02 9.05
N GLU A 394 -3.18 12.92 7.82
CA GLU A 394 -2.22 11.88 7.45
C GLU A 394 -0.84 12.15 8.06
N VAL A 395 -0.09 11.10 8.37
CA VAL A 395 1.24 11.23 8.97
C VAL A 395 2.28 11.48 7.87
N ARG A 396 2.86 12.67 7.89
CA ARG A 396 3.92 13.12 6.99
C ARG A 396 5.29 12.91 7.62
N TRP A 397 6.20 12.38 6.81
CA TRP A 397 7.60 12.18 7.13
C TRP A 397 8.48 13.03 6.21
N THR A 398 9.43 13.75 6.81
CA THR A 398 10.54 14.39 6.10
C THR A 398 11.86 13.85 6.64
N THR A 399 12.70 13.27 5.77
CA THR A 399 14.01 12.73 6.14
C THR A 399 15.13 13.44 5.37
N PHE A 400 16.30 13.55 5.99
CA PHE A 400 17.53 14.07 5.40
C PHE A 400 18.66 13.07 5.65
N SER A 401 19.39 12.71 4.59
CA SER A 401 20.63 11.91 4.68
C SER A 401 21.84 12.82 4.57
N ILE A 402 22.75 12.67 5.53
CA ILE A 402 23.90 13.54 5.76
C ILE A 402 25.18 12.72 5.57
N PHE A 403 26.03 13.15 4.64
CA PHE A 403 27.31 12.52 4.33
C PHE A 403 28.43 13.52 4.59
N GLY A 404 29.39 13.16 5.46
CA GLY A 404 30.48 14.07 5.84
C GLY A 404 29.99 15.42 6.37
N GLY A 405 28.89 15.43 7.13
CA GLY A 405 28.27 16.64 7.66
C GLY A 405 27.43 17.46 6.65
N VAL A 406 27.33 17.01 5.39
CA VAL A 406 26.57 17.70 4.34
C VAL A 406 25.31 16.93 3.99
N GLU A 407 24.15 17.58 4.08
CA GLU A 407 22.88 17.03 3.60
C GLU A 407 22.90 16.86 2.08
N ARG A 408 22.81 15.60 1.61
CA ARG A 408 22.79 15.27 0.17
C ARG A 408 21.39 14.93 -0.31
N TRP A 409 20.72 14.03 0.40
CA TRP A 409 19.41 13.53 0.02
C TRP A 409 18.34 14.01 0.99
N ARG A 410 17.15 14.24 0.45
CA ARG A 410 15.92 14.52 1.20
C ARG A 410 14.83 13.57 0.73
N SER A 411 13.92 13.23 1.64
CA SER A 411 12.71 12.50 1.29
C SER A 411 11.48 13.14 1.88
N GLU A 412 10.36 13.05 1.16
CA GLU A 412 9.03 13.46 1.60
C GLU A 412 8.08 12.29 1.39
N SER A 413 7.37 11.89 2.44
CA SER A 413 6.61 10.64 2.46
C SER A 413 5.39 10.72 3.35
N VAL A 414 4.45 9.79 3.15
CA VAL A 414 3.22 9.64 3.94
C VAL A 414 3.13 8.21 4.48
N GLN A 415 2.68 8.07 5.73
CA GLN A 415 2.40 6.75 6.31
C GLN A 415 1.01 6.29 5.90
N VAL A 416 0.94 5.14 5.23
CA VAL A 416 -0.34 4.53 4.85
C VAL A 416 -0.96 3.88 6.08
N GLY A 417 -2.27 3.97 6.25
CA GLY A 417 -2.99 3.41 7.41
C GLY A 417 -2.93 4.26 8.69
N GLY A 418 -2.25 5.41 8.66
CA GLY A 418 -2.21 6.36 9.76
C GLY A 418 -1.18 6.06 10.84
N VAL A 419 -1.36 6.69 12.00
CA VAL A 419 -0.38 6.70 13.11
C VAL A 419 -0.05 5.29 13.57
N ARG A 420 1.25 4.93 13.61
CA ARG A 420 1.74 3.60 14.02
C ARG A 420 1.12 2.45 13.21
N SER A 421 0.71 2.70 11.96
CA SER A 421 0.30 1.64 11.05
C SER A 421 1.50 0.79 10.64
N ALA A 422 1.29 -0.53 10.55
CA ALA A 422 2.29 -1.49 10.10
C ALA A 422 2.56 -1.42 8.59
N LYS A 423 1.71 -0.73 7.81
CA LYS A 423 1.77 -0.77 6.35
C LYS A 423 3.03 -0.14 5.75
N GLY A 424 3.65 0.78 6.49
CA GLY A 424 4.87 1.48 6.09
C GLY A 424 4.63 2.90 5.59
N VAL A 425 5.73 3.54 5.23
CA VAL A 425 5.80 4.93 4.81
C VAL A 425 6.24 4.99 3.36
N LEU A 426 5.49 5.65 2.48
CA LEU A 426 5.75 5.71 1.04
C LEU A 426 5.97 7.16 0.59
N GLY A 427 6.91 7.38 -0.31
CA GLY A 427 7.14 8.71 -0.87
C GLY A 427 8.26 8.80 -1.88
N HIS A 428 8.89 9.96 -1.93
CA HIS A 428 10.00 10.24 -2.84
C HIS A 428 11.27 10.57 -2.10
N TRP A 429 12.40 10.13 -2.65
CA TRP A 429 13.72 10.67 -2.36
C TRP A 429 14.15 11.59 -3.51
N PHE A 430 14.94 12.61 -3.21
CA PHE A 430 15.46 13.58 -4.17
C PHE A 430 16.69 14.31 -3.61
N ASP A 431 17.48 14.94 -4.47
CA ASP A 431 18.61 15.78 -4.05
C ASP A 431 18.14 17.08 -3.35
N LYS A 432 18.83 17.46 -2.27
CA LYS A 432 18.50 18.65 -1.47
C LYS A 432 18.40 19.95 -2.27
N LEU A 433 19.24 20.14 -3.30
CA LEU A 433 19.37 21.40 -4.05
C LEU A 433 18.23 21.63 -5.06
N ARG A 434 17.33 20.64 -5.25
CA ARG A 434 16.00 20.81 -5.89
C ARG A 434 15.99 21.42 -7.31
N SER A 435 17.00 21.17 -8.12
CA SER A 435 17.00 21.59 -9.54
C SER A 435 17.67 20.56 -10.45
N ALA A 436 16.91 20.02 -11.41
CA ALA A 436 17.38 19.07 -12.45
C ALA A 436 18.21 17.88 -11.93
N ARG A 437 17.92 17.42 -10.72
CA ARG A 437 18.65 16.36 -10.04
C ARG A 437 17.78 15.12 -9.85
N PRO A 438 18.41 13.95 -9.62
CA PRO A 438 17.70 12.69 -9.49
C PRO A 438 16.62 12.73 -8.41
N ALA A 439 15.50 12.07 -8.72
CA ALA A 439 14.42 11.78 -7.79
C ALA A 439 13.88 10.39 -8.09
N GLY A 440 13.35 9.72 -7.08
CA GLY A 440 12.79 8.38 -7.24
C GLY A 440 11.88 7.99 -6.08
N PRO A 441 11.30 6.78 -6.12
CA PRO A 441 10.42 6.29 -5.07
C PRO A 441 11.22 5.75 -3.89
N THR A 442 10.65 5.88 -2.70
CA THR A 442 11.17 5.26 -1.47
C THR A 442 10.02 4.75 -0.61
N ALA A 443 10.26 3.65 0.09
CA ALA A 443 9.42 3.25 1.21
C ALA A 443 10.25 2.76 2.38
N PHE A 444 9.67 2.78 3.58
CA PHE A 444 10.31 2.21 4.75
C PHE A 444 9.31 1.66 5.76
N TRP A 445 9.72 0.58 6.44
CA TRP A 445 8.92 -0.16 7.41
C TRP A 445 9.69 -0.34 8.70
N LYS A 446 8.98 -0.25 9.83
CA LYS A 446 9.58 -0.46 11.14
C LYS A 446 9.74 -1.95 11.36
N ILE A 447 10.94 -2.38 11.72
CA ILE A 447 11.26 -3.79 11.97
C ILE A 447 11.53 -4.08 13.45
N SER A 448 11.86 -3.06 14.25
CA SER A 448 12.17 -3.23 15.68
C SER A 448 12.05 -1.92 16.46
N ASP A 449 11.70 -2.00 17.75
CA ASP A 449 11.78 -0.89 18.70
C ASP A 449 13.19 -0.73 19.33
N LYS A 450 14.14 -1.64 19.04
CA LYS A 450 15.47 -1.63 19.68
C LYS A 450 16.35 -0.48 19.18
N ASN A 451 17.11 0.11 20.11
CA ASN A 451 18.08 1.18 19.88
C ASN A 451 19.55 0.74 19.98
N GLU A 452 19.84 -0.56 20.04
CA GLU A 452 21.23 -1.05 20.06
C GLU A 452 21.53 -2.01 18.89
N PRO A 453 22.64 -1.79 18.15
CA PRO A 453 23.14 -2.74 17.16
C PRO A 453 24.01 -3.84 17.80
N ARG A 454 23.84 -4.16 19.08
CA ARG A 454 24.63 -5.22 19.72
C ARG A 454 24.02 -6.59 19.44
N ASN A 455 24.61 -7.25 18.44
CA ASN A 455 24.58 -8.70 18.27
C ASN A 455 23.16 -9.30 18.18
N THR A 456 22.35 -8.79 17.26
CA THR A 456 21.11 -9.49 16.87
C THR A 456 21.46 -10.43 15.73
N GLY A 457 21.65 -11.72 16.05
CA GLY A 457 21.71 -12.77 15.03
C GLY A 457 20.54 -12.73 14.05
N ALA A 458 19.41 -12.10 14.42
CA ALA A 458 18.27 -11.84 13.53
C ALA A 458 18.55 -10.80 12.42
N VAL A 459 19.31 -9.74 12.69
CA VAL A 459 19.70 -8.76 11.66
C VAL A 459 20.87 -9.31 10.84
N SER A 460 21.75 -10.11 11.46
CA SER A 460 22.76 -10.93 10.74
C SER A 460 22.13 -11.93 9.78
N ASN A 461 21.07 -12.64 10.19
CA ASN A 461 20.33 -13.57 9.33
C ASN A 461 19.60 -12.82 8.21
N LEU A 462 19.09 -11.60 8.44
CA LEU A 462 18.56 -10.75 7.37
C LEU A 462 19.64 -10.44 6.33
N PHE A 463 20.88 -10.16 6.77
CA PHE A 463 22.01 -9.96 5.85
C PHE A 463 22.38 -11.25 5.10
N THR A 464 22.37 -12.42 5.77
CA THR A 464 22.67 -13.72 5.13
C THR A 464 21.59 -14.14 4.13
N GLU A 465 20.31 -13.92 4.44
CA GLU A 465 19.21 -14.20 3.51
C GLU A 465 19.30 -13.30 2.27
N VAL A 466 19.54 -11.99 2.43
CA VAL A 466 19.70 -11.06 1.29
C VAL A 466 20.90 -11.43 0.41
N ASP A 467 22.05 -11.77 1.02
CA ASP A 467 23.25 -12.17 0.29
C ASP A 467 23.04 -13.49 -0.48
N GLU A 468 22.44 -14.53 0.13
CA GLU A 468 22.14 -15.82 -0.52
C GLU A 468 21.16 -15.68 -1.72
N PHE A 469 20.21 -14.75 -1.65
CA PHE A 469 19.30 -14.46 -2.78
C PHE A 469 20.00 -13.67 -3.90
N SER A 470 21.00 -12.84 -3.58
CA SER A 470 21.77 -12.09 -4.59
C SER A 470 22.71 -12.99 -5.40
N GLU A 471 23.25 -14.05 -4.77
CA GLU A 471 24.16 -14.99 -5.41
C GLU A 471 23.46 -16.05 -6.29
N THR A 472 22.14 -16.20 -6.18
CA THR A 472 21.35 -17.24 -6.88
C THR A 472 20.68 -16.77 -8.19
N ASN A 473 20.90 -15.52 -8.62
CA ASN A 473 20.58 -15.06 -9.98
C ASN A 473 21.86 -15.01 -10.83
N PRO A 474 22.28 -16.12 -11.47
CA PRO A 474 23.15 -16.01 -12.63
C PRO A 474 22.32 -15.43 -13.77
N ASP A 475 22.82 -14.36 -14.37
CA ASP A 475 22.33 -13.83 -15.63
C ASP A 475 22.24 -14.96 -16.67
N GLU A 476 21.03 -15.41 -17.01
CA GLU A 476 20.80 -16.15 -18.26
C GLU A 476 20.73 -15.12 -19.39
N GLU A 477 21.92 -14.74 -19.88
CA GLU A 477 22.09 -14.26 -21.25
C GLU A 477 21.70 -15.41 -22.19
N ASP A 478 20.43 -15.42 -22.64
CA ASP A 478 19.96 -16.29 -23.71
C ASP A 478 20.43 -15.74 -25.06
N ASP A 479 21.72 -15.92 -25.36
CA ASP A 479 22.30 -15.78 -26.69
C ASP A 479 21.76 -16.90 -27.58
N SER A 480 20.63 -16.66 -28.24
CA SER A 480 20.20 -17.46 -29.39
C SER A 480 20.69 -16.82 -30.68
N ASP A 481 21.90 -17.21 -31.07
CA ASP A 481 22.47 -17.01 -32.40
C ASP A 481 21.62 -17.77 -33.43
N GLU A 482 20.90 -17.05 -34.29
CA GLU A 482 20.28 -17.60 -35.51
C GLU A 482 21.38 -17.93 -36.54
N GLY A 483 21.92 -19.14 -36.45
CA GLY A 483 22.79 -19.74 -37.45
C GLY A 483 21.99 -20.52 -38.51
N ASP A 484 21.93 -19.98 -39.72
CA ASP A 484 21.49 -20.62 -40.96
C ASP A 484 22.04 -22.05 -41.11
N GLY A 485 21.16 -23.01 -41.40
CA GLY A 485 21.52 -24.42 -41.51
C GLY A 485 20.46 -25.28 -42.20
N VAL A 486 20.27 -25.04 -43.49
CA VAL A 486 19.47 -25.88 -44.40
C VAL A 486 19.98 -27.32 -44.41
N VAL A 487 19.16 -28.29 -43.99
CA VAL A 487 19.27 -29.70 -44.41
C VAL A 487 17.87 -30.28 -44.68
N PHE A 488 17.62 -30.59 -45.95
CA PHE A 488 16.46 -31.33 -46.46
C PHE A 488 16.59 -32.84 -46.20
N GLN A 489 15.48 -33.51 -45.86
CA GLN A 489 14.99 -34.79 -46.43
C GLN A 489 13.64 -35.17 -45.77
N TYR A 490 12.48 -35.02 -46.45
CA TYR A 490 11.70 -36.05 -47.22
C TYR A 490 11.22 -37.23 -46.31
N ILE A 491 9.95 -37.68 -46.18
CA ILE A 491 8.69 -37.69 -46.98
C ILE A 491 7.49 -37.97 -46.00
N PRO A 492 6.21 -37.69 -46.34
CA PRO A 492 5.36 -38.77 -46.86
C PRO A 492 4.38 -38.33 -47.97
N SER A 493 4.24 -39.15 -49.00
CA SER A 493 3.19 -39.01 -50.02
C SER A 493 2.57 -40.38 -50.27
N ILE A 494 1.24 -40.50 -50.07
CA ILE A 494 0.40 -41.44 -50.80
C ILE A 494 -0.96 -40.74 -51.07
N PRO A 495 -1.38 -40.56 -52.34
CA PRO A 495 -2.70 -40.09 -52.72
C PRO A 495 -3.67 -41.27 -52.99
N GLY A 496 -4.97 -40.96 -53.02
CA GLY A 496 -6.07 -41.91 -53.16
C GLY A 496 -6.31 -42.50 -54.56
N SER A 497 -6.89 -43.70 -54.53
CA SER A 497 -7.93 -44.31 -55.39
C SER A 497 -8.09 -43.89 -56.87
N GLN A 498 -7.98 -44.84 -57.81
CA GLN A 498 -9.08 -45.66 -58.39
C GLN A 498 -8.70 -46.25 -59.77
N ALA A 499 -9.32 -47.41 -60.05
CA ALA A 499 -9.59 -48.06 -61.35
C ALA A 499 -8.44 -48.80 -62.05
N GLU A 500 -8.36 -50.13 -61.90
CA GLU A 500 -9.13 -51.13 -62.68
C GLU A 500 -9.40 -52.39 -61.84
#